data_AF-A0A1G1HU11-F1
#
_entry.id   AF-A0A1G1HU11-F1
#
_cell.length_a   1.000
_cell.length_b   1.000
_cell.length_c   1.000
_cell.angle_alpha   90.00
_cell.angle_beta   90.00
_cell.angle_gamma   90.00
#
_symmetry.space_group_name_H-M   'P 1'
#
loop_
_entity.id
_entity.type
_entity.pdbx_description
1 polymer ?
#
loop_
_entity_poly.entity_id
_entity_poly.type
_entity_poly.pdbx_seq_one_letter_code
_entity_poly.pdbx_strand_id
1 'polypeptide(L)'
;MKRALGLITCLLLLDALVPLGAAGGPRQVSPWGLIEGLGAAAGAEPGSVTGRGIADRGIAWTTFGIDFVTSFGEMRGDYPGLAPGDAAYDPDFSPEGSPEVPSRCAASAECEACFEQAQGKLNFMRYNLEKLRIIYRSTKDYADKAMAFGDSVSSIHGVSGLAWQHEKAGIQKSLDKLGGTYDQKYHGMMRSLRGALQEMAECEKRHFGEPDWYNRFGFIFYSFMEDRYRR
;
A
#
# COMPACT_ATOMS: atom_id res chain seq x y z
N MET A 1 1.92 37.43 -45.12
CA MET A 1 1.07 38.49 -44.54
C MET A 1 0.11 37.86 -43.54
N LYS A 2 0.02 38.43 -42.31
CA LYS A 2 -1.11 38.47 -41.33
C LYS A 2 -1.73 37.12 -40.86
N ARG A 3 -1.58 36.68 -39.60
CA ARG A 3 -2.18 37.08 -38.28
C ARG A 3 -3.69 36.82 -38.11
N ALA A 4 -4.04 36.33 -36.89
CA ALA A 4 -5.33 36.36 -36.14
C ALA A 4 -6.05 35.00 -36.00
N LEU A 5 -6.73 34.58 -34.92
CA LEU A 5 -6.86 34.91 -33.47
C LEU A 5 -7.94 33.93 -32.90
N GLY A 6 -7.97 33.66 -31.58
CA GLY A 6 -9.17 33.22 -30.83
C GLY A 6 -9.04 31.86 -30.11
N LEU A 7 -8.71 31.78 -28.81
CA LEU A 7 -9.59 31.88 -27.62
C LEU A 7 -10.78 30.90 -27.62
N ILE A 8 -10.72 29.86 -26.78
CA ILE A 8 -11.90 29.17 -26.24
C ILE A 8 -11.81 29.16 -24.72
N THR A 9 -12.82 29.77 -24.12
CA THR A 9 -13.02 30.09 -22.71
C THR A 9 -13.91 29.03 -22.06
N CYS A 10 -13.52 28.63 -20.84
CA CYS A 10 -14.34 28.29 -19.66
C CYS A 10 -15.82 27.92 -19.84
N LEU A 11 -16.20 26.74 -19.33
CA LEU A 11 -17.58 26.35 -19.03
C LEU A 11 -17.64 25.79 -17.60
N LEU A 12 -18.01 26.65 -16.66
CA LEU A 12 -18.75 26.32 -15.44
C LEU A 12 -20.13 26.95 -15.60
N LEU A 13 -21.21 26.17 -15.39
CA LEU A 13 -22.39 26.50 -14.57
C LEU A 13 -23.59 25.57 -14.88
N LEU A 14 -24.04 24.88 -13.82
CA LEU A 14 -25.42 24.75 -13.27
C LEU A 14 -25.45 23.45 -12.45
N ASP A 15 -25.29 23.46 -11.12
CA ASP A 15 -26.21 23.82 -10.03
C ASP A 15 -27.58 23.09 -10.00
N ALA A 16 -27.83 22.37 -8.89
CA ALA A 16 -29.04 22.38 -8.04
C ALA A 16 -29.31 21.01 -7.35
N LEU A 17 -28.98 20.88 -6.05
CA LEU A 17 -29.88 20.82 -4.86
C LEU A 17 -30.42 19.39 -4.53
N VAL A 18 -30.04 18.66 -3.46
CA VAL A 18 -30.36 18.75 -1.98
C VAL A 18 -30.61 17.28 -1.47
N PRO A 19 -30.65 16.86 -0.18
CA PRO A 19 -30.16 17.34 1.14
C PRO A 19 -29.26 16.31 1.91
N LEU A 20 -28.84 16.73 3.11
CA LEU A 20 -28.44 15.88 4.26
C LEU A 20 -29.28 14.58 4.43
N GLY A 21 -28.59 13.44 4.59
CA GLY A 21 -29.19 12.16 4.96
C GLY A 21 -28.11 11.10 5.24
N ALA A 22 -28.31 10.29 6.27
CA ALA A 22 -27.36 9.37 6.87
C ALA A 22 -26.90 8.19 5.98
N ALA A 23 -25.79 7.56 6.41
CA ALA A 23 -25.27 6.23 6.07
C ALA A 23 -24.54 6.07 4.71
N GLY A 24 -23.26 5.69 4.77
CA GLY A 24 -22.47 5.25 3.61
C GLY A 24 -21.04 4.88 4.02
N GLY A 25 -20.68 3.61 3.85
CA GLY A 25 -19.48 2.97 4.42
C GLY A 25 -18.13 3.42 3.82
N PRO A 26 -17.02 2.79 4.28
CA PRO A 26 -15.67 3.19 3.89
C PRO A 26 -15.47 3.05 2.38
N ARG A 27 -15.08 4.15 1.72
CA ARG A 27 -14.68 4.20 0.31
C ARG A 27 -13.60 3.16 0.03
N GLN A 28 -13.93 2.19 -0.83
CA GLN A 28 -12.99 1.26 -1.44
C GLN A 28 -12.07 2.05 -2.39
N VAL A 29 -10.82 2.25 -1.99
CA VAL A 29 -9.78 2.76 -2.90
C VAL A 29 -9.19 1.54 -3.60
N SER A 30 -9.31 1.49 -4.93
CA SER A 30 -8.71 0.41 -5.71
C SER A 30 -7.17 0.54 -5.70
N PRO A 31 -6.41 -0.56 -5.78
CA PRO A 31 -4.95 -0.53 -5.85
C PRO A 31 -4.42 0.32 -7.02
N TRP A 32 -5.20 0.41 -8.11
CA TRP A 32 -4.89 1.20 -9.29
C TRP A 32 -5.09 2.71 -9.09
N GLY A 33 -5.97 3.14 -8.19
CA GLY A 33 -6.19 4.56 -7.88
C GLY A 33 -5.00 5.24 -7.19
N LEU A 34 -4.12 4.47 -6.53
CA LEU A 34 -2.86 4.98 -5.98
C LEU A 34 -1.79 5.19 -7.07
N ILE A 35 -1.81 4.36 -8.12
CA ILE A 35 -0.92 4.47 -9.28
C ILE A 35 -1.36 5.63 -10.19
N GLU A 36 -2.67 5.84 -10.35
CA GLU A 36 -3.20 7.04 -11.00
C GLU A 36 -2.91 8.32 -10.21
N GLY A 37 -2.93 8.26 -8.86
CA GLY A 37 -2.49 9.37 -8.01
C GLY A 37 -1.00 9.71 -8.15
N LEU A 38 -0.15 8.71 -8.41
CA LEU A 38 1.27 8.90 -8.73
C LEU A 38 1.48 9.36 -10.18
N GLY A 39 0.62 8.94 -11.10
CA GLY A 39 0.53 9.50 -12.45
C GLY A 39 0.07 10.96 -12.46
N ALA A 40 -0.80 11.36 -11.53
CA ALA A 40 -1.24 12.73 -11.32
C ALA A 40 -0.18 13.59 -10.59
N ALA A 41 0.67 12.99 -9.76
CA ALA A 41 1.87 13.66 -9.25
C ALA A 41 2.90 13.92 -10.36
N ALA A 42 3.04 12.99 -11.32
CA ALA A 42 3.80 13.21 -12.56
C ALA A 42 3.07 14.12 -13.59
N GLY A 43 1.80 14.42 -13.34
CA GLY A 43 0.96 15.35 -14.10
C GLY A 43 0.63 16.60 -13.29
N ALA A 44 1.57 17.11 -12.49
CA ALA A 44 1.40 18.37 -11.79
C ALA A 44 1.02 19.47 -12.79
N GLU A 45 -0.23 19.94 -12.72
CA GLU A 45 -0.64 21.12 -13.47
C GLU A 45 0.28 22.30 -13.10
N PRO A 46 0.72 23.09 -14.10
CA PRO A 46 1.73 24.11 -13.88
C PRO A 46 1.17 25.22 -12.98
N GLY A 47 1.63 25.22 -11.72
CA GLY A 47 1.40 26.32 -10.80
C GLY A 47 1.91 27.62 -11.40
N SER A 48 1.01 28.59 -11.59
CA SER A 48 1.33 29.92 -12.11
C SER A 48 2.27 30.65 -11.16
N VAL A 49 3.48 31.00 -11.63
CA VAL A 49 4.42 31.83 -10.84
C VAL A 49 4.97 32.96 -11.70
N THR A 50 4.61 34.19 -11.32
CA THR A 50 5.00 35.46 -11.95
C THR A 50 6.33 35.99 -11.38
N GLY A 51 7.25 36.40 -12.26
CA GLY A 51 8.43 37.23 -11.90
C GLY A 51 9.74 36.77 -12.56
N ARG A 52 10.52 37.71 -13.13
CA ARG A 52 11.67 37.49 -14.04
C ARG A 52 12.80 36.54 -13.59
N GLY A 53 12.89 36.14 -12.32
CA GLY A 53 13.83 35.10 -11.85
C GLY A 53 13.32 33.66 -12.00
N ILE A 54 12.07 33.50 -12.47
CA ILE A 54 11.32 32.25 -12.54
C ILE A 54 11.27 31.70 -13.97
N ALA A 55 11.67 32.48 -14.99
CA ALA A 55 11.74 32.00 -16.37
C ALA A 55 12.76 30.86 -16.50
N ASP A 56 13.96 31.02 -15.94
CA ASP A 56 14.98 29.97 -15.94
C ASP A 56 14.56 28.75 -15.13
N ARG A 57 13.87 28.96 -14.00
CA ARG A 57 13.32 27.87 -13.19
C ARG A 57 12.15 27.15 -13.88
N GLY A 58 11.30 27.88 -14.58
CA GLY A 58 10.16 27.37 -15.33
C GLY A 58 10.59 26.59 -16.57
N ILE A 59 11.59 27.08 -17.31
CA ILE A 59 12.22 26.39 -18.44
C ILE A 59 12.94 25.11 -17.97
N ALA A 60 13.65 25.18 -16.84
CA ALA A 60 14.30 24.01 -16.25
C ALA A 60 13.27 22.93 -15.82
N TRP A 61 12.15 23.33 -15.21
CA TRP A 61 11.08 22.41 -14.84
C TRP A 61 10.33 21.82 -16.04
N THR A 62 10.09 22.59 -17.10
CA THR A 62 9.45 22.07 -18.33
C THR A 62 10.37 21.12 -19.09
N THR A 63 11.67 21.43 -19.18
CA THR A 63 12.65 20.54 -19.83
C THR A 63 12.83 19.26 -19.03
N PHE A 64 12.99 19.36 -17.70
CA PHE A 64 13.01 18.20 -16.81
C PHE A 64 11.74 17.36 -16.95
N GLY A 65 10.56 17.98 -16.97
CA GLY A 65 9.29 17.27 -17.13
C GLY A 65 9.21 16.47 -18.43
N ILE A 66 9.66 17.03 -19.56
CA ILE A 66 9.64 16.34 -20.87
C ILE A 66 10.64 15.18 -20.90
N ASP A 67 11.89 15.42 -20.48
CA ASP A 67 12.96 14.40 -20.50
C ASP A 67 12.68 13.28 -19.47
N PHE A 68 12.10 13.63 -18.32
CA PHE A 68 11.67 12.68 -17.31
C PHE A 68 10.49 11.84 -17.80
N VAL A 69 9.45 12.45 -18.40
CA VAL A 69 8.27 11.71 -18.89
C VAL A 69 8.63 10.77 -20.03
N THR A 70 9.51 11.19 -20.94
CA THR A 70 9.99 10.32 -22.03
C THR A 70 10.80 9.15 -21.50
N SER A 71 11.83 9.41 -20.68
CA SER A 71 12.68 8.36 -20.09
C SER A 71 11.91 7.42 -19.16
N PHE A 72 10.94 7.94 -18.41
CA PHE A 72 10.06 7.15 -17.54
C PHE A 72 9.03 6.35 -18.35
N GLY A 73 8.57 6.87 -19.48
CA GLY A 73 7.71 6.14 -20.42
C GLY A 73 8.42 4.92 -21.00
N GLU A 74 9.70 5.06 -21.34
CA GLU A 74 10.57 3.95 -21.78
C GLU A 74 10.76 2.93 -20.65
N MET A 75 11.14 3.38 -19.44
CA MET A 75 11.27 2.51 -18.26
C MET A 75 9.97 1.75 -17.95
N ARG A 76 8.82 2.43 -17.99
CA ARG A 76 7.51 1.80 -17.75
C ARG A 76 7.18 0.78 -18.84
N GLY A 77 7.57 1.02 -20.09
CA GLY A 77 7.43 0.06 -21.19
C GLY A 77 8.25 -1.20 -20.96
N ASP A 78 9.43 -1.07 -20.35
CA ASP A 78 10.34 -2.18 -20.05
C ASP A 78 9.96 -2.97 -18.78
N TYR A 79 9.06 -2.44 -17.95
CA TYR A 79 8.49 -3.11 -16.77
C TYR A 79 7.03 -3.51 -17.01
N PRO A 80 6.75 -4.66 -17.66
CA PRO A 80 5.39 -5.19 -17.74
C PRO A 80 4.84 -5.44 -16.33
N GLY A 81 3.52 -5.32 -16.16
CA GLY A 81 2.86 -5.36 -14.84
C GLY A 81 3.00 -6.66 -14.03
N LEU A 82 3.69 -7.67 -14.56
CA LEU A 82 4.14 -8.88 -13.87
C LEU A 82 5.53 -9.27 -14.42
N ALA A 83 6.59 -8.84 -13.76
CA ALA A 83 7.96 -9.23 -14.07
C ALA A 83 8.35 -10.52 -13.30
N PRO A 84 9.32 -11.31 -13.77
CA PRO A 84 9.80 -12.49 -13.04
C PRO A 84 10.30 -12.20 -11.61
N GLY A 85 10.73 -10.95 -11.33
CA GLY A 85 11.09 -10.50 -9.98
C GLY A 85 9.90 -10.32 -9.04
N ASP A 86 8.68 -10.23 -9.55
CA ASP A 86 7.47 -10.02 -8.75
C ASP A 86 7.01 -11.30 -8.02
N ALA A 87 7.56 -12.46 -8.40
CA ALA A 87 7.36 -13.72 -7.68
C ALA A 87 7.79 -13.63 -6.20
N ALA A 88 8.70 -12.71 -5.87
CA ALA A 88 9.10 -12.43 -4.47
C ALA A 88 7.95 -11.81 -3.63
N TYR A 89 6.87 -11.36 -4.27
CA TYR A 89 5.66 -10.82 -3.67
C TYR A 89 4.47 -11.78 -3.77
N ASP A 90 4.67 -13.00 -4.25
CA ASP A 90 3.62 -14.01 -4.23
C ASP A 90 3.22 -14.33 -2.78
N PRO A 91 1.92 -14.50 -2.51
CA PRO A 91 1.45 -14.77 -1.17
C PRO A 91 1.86 -16.15 -0.70
N ASP A 92 2.56 -16.17 0.42
CA ASP A 92 2.97 -17.39 1.11
C ASP A 92 2.16 -17.55 2.40
N PHE A 93 1.12 -18.38 2.32
CA PHE A 93 0.20 -18.66 3.44
C PHE A 93 0.67 -19.80 4.35
N SER A 94 1.72 -20.53 3.95
CA SER A 94 2.29 -21.65 4.69
C SER A 94 3.82 -21.56 4.71
N PRO A 95 4.37 -20.50 5.31
CA PRO A 95 5.80 -20.28 5.29
C PRO A 95 6.57 -21.41 5.97
N GLU A 96 7.80 -21.63 5.51
CA GLU A 96 8.71 -22.58 6.14
C GLU A 96 8.86 -22.28 7.64
N GLY A 97 8.78 -23.32 8.45
CA GLY A 97 8.83 -23.21 9.91
C GLY A 97 7.57 -22.66 10.57
N SER A 98 6.47 -22.44 9.84
CA SER A 98 5.20 -22.03 10.46
C SER A 98 4.72 -23.13 11.43
N PRO A 99 4.55 -22.83 12.73
CA PRO A 99 4.08 -23.83 13.67
C PRO A 99 2.63 -24.20 13.37
N GLU A 100 2.28 -25.46 13.57
CA GLU A 100 0.90 -25.90 13.48
C GLU A 100 0.09 -25.40 14.67
N VAL A 101 -1.20 -25.16 14.44
CA VAL A 101 -2.17 -24.78 15.48
C VAL A 101 -3.15 -25.94 15.64
N PRO A 102 -2.75 -27.03 16.32
CA PRO A 102 -3.56 -28.23 16.41
C PRO A 102 -4.82 -27.96 17.24
N SER A 103 -5.95 -28.50 16.81
CA SER A 103 -7.19 -28.43 17.56
C SER A 103 -7.92 -29.77 17.52
N ARG A 104 -8.35 -30.25 18.67
CA ARG A 104 -9.22 -31.44 18.79
C ARG A 104 -10.63 -31.09 18.36
N CYS A 105 -11.03 -29.83 18.50
CA CYS A 105 -12.30 -29.34 18.00
C CYS A 105 -12.44 -29.37 16.48
N ALA A 106 -11.34 -29.37 15.73
CA ALA A 106 -11.39 -29.54 14.28
C ALA A 106 -12.00 -30.88 13.83
N ALA A 107 -12.03 -31.89 14.71
CA ALA A 107 -12.55 -33.24 14.42
C ALA A 107 -13.80 -33.60 15.25
N SER A 108 -14.42 -32.64 15.94
CA SER A 108 -15.56 -32.89 16.82
C SER A 108 -16.74 -31.98 16.51
N ALA A 109 -17.89 -32.59 16.19
CA ALA A 109 -19.16 -31.89 16.02
C ALA A 109 -19.63 -31.17 17.30
N GLU A 110 -19.14 -31.60 18.48
CA GLU A 110 -19.55 -31.03 19.78
C GLU A 110 -19.01 -29.61 20.00
N CYS A 111 -17.93 -29.21 19.31
CA CYS A 111 -17.36 -27.87 19.43
C CYS A 111 -17.07 -27.17 18.09
N GLU A 112 -17.58 -27.72 16.99
CA GLU A 112 -17.47 -27.17 15.64
C GLU A 112 -17.88 -25.70 15.59
N ALA A 113 -19.04 -25.34 16.14
CA ALA A 113 -19.56 -23.97 16.08
C ALA A 113 -18.63 -22.91 16.71
N CYS A 114 -17.96 -23.25 17.82
CA CYS A 114 -17.06 -22.31 18.49
C CYS A 114 -15.68 -22.29 17.82
N PHE A 115 -15.23 -23.45 17.32
CA PHE A 115 -13.97 -23.60 16.61
C PHE A 115 -13.98 -22.94 15.23
N GLU A 116 -15.02 -23.15 14.42
CA GLU A 116 -15.13 -22.60 13.06
C GLU A 116 -15.06 -21.06 13.06
N GLN A 117 -15.73 -20.42 14.02
CA GLN A 117 -15.69 -18.97 14.14
C GLN A 117 -14.28 -18.48 14.46
N ALA A 118 -13.61 -19.10 15.43
CA ALA A 118 -12.26 -18.71 15.84
C ALA A 118 -11.24 -19.00 14.72
N GLN A 119 -11.35 -20.16 14.05
CA GLN A 119 -10.53 -20.55 12.91
C GLN A 119 -10.74 -19.61 11.71
N GLY A 120 -11.98 -19.19 11.45
CA GLY A 120 -12.31 -18.21 10.41
C GLY A 120 -11.63 -16.86 10.67
N LYS A 121 -11.69 -16.36 11.92
CA LYS A 121 -10.98 -15.14 12.32
C LYS A 121 -9.46 -15.29 12.17
N LEU A 122 -8.90 -16.42 12.60
CA LEU A 122 -7.47 -16.72 12.49
C LEU A 122 -7.01 -16.67 11.04
N ASN A 123 -7.70 -17.40 10.14
CA ASN A 123 -7.38 -17.45 8.72
C ASN A 123 -7.55 -16.09 8.03
N PHE A 124 -8.60 -15.35 8.39
CA PHE A 124 -8.77 -13.99 7.89
C PHE A 124 -7.59 -13.10 8.28
N MET A 125 -7.10 -13.18 9.52
CA MET A 125 -5.93 -12.39 9.95
C MET A 125 -4.65 -12.84 9.25
N ARG A 126 -4.41 -14.15 9.10
CA ARG A 126 -3.25 -14.68 8.34
C ARG A 126 -3.22 -14.13 6.91
N TYR A 127 -4.35 -14.18 6.22
CA TYR A 127 -4.48 -13.70 4.86
C TYR A 127 -4.24 -12.18 4.73
N ASN A 128 -4.82 -11.40 5.64
CA ASN A 128 -4.70 -9.95 5.58
C ASN A 128 -3.31 -9.44 6.01
N LEU A 129 -2.64 -10.14 6.92
CA LEU A 129 -1.25 -9.85 7.27
C LEU A 129 -0.32 -10.06 6.06
N GLU A 130 -0.50 -11.17 5.34
CA GLU A 130 0.30 -11.45 4.13
C GLU A 130 0.05 -10.43 3.02
N LYS A 131 -1.21 -10.08 2.79
CA LYS A 131 -1.56 -8.98 1.87
C LYS A 131 -0.92 -7.66 2.26
N LEU A 132 -0.98 -7.33 3.55
CA LEU A 132 -0.41 -6.08 4.07
C LEU A 132 1.11 -6.05 3.81
N ARG A 133 1.80 -7.16 4.07
CA ARG A 133 3.24 -7.35 3.78
C ARG A 133 3.55 -7.12 2.31
N ILE A 134 2.80 -7.78 1.43
CA ILE A 134 3.00 -7.69 -0.03
C ILE A 134 2.82 -6.26 -0.51
N ILE A 135 1.70 -5.62 -0.18
CA ILE A 135 1.40 -4.23 -0.59
C ILE A 135 2.51 -3.29 -0.13
N TYR A 136 2.97 -3.42 1.11
CA TYR A 136 4.05 -2.59 1.62
C TYR A 136 5.36 -2.82 0.88
N ARG A 137 5.79 -4.09 0.74
CA ARG A 137 7.09 -4.42 0.14
C ARG A 137 7.14 -4.07 -1.35
N SER A 138 6.08 -4.34 -2.11
CA SER A 138 6.04 -4.01 -3.53
C SER A 138 6.00 -2.50 -3.76
N THR A 139 5.21 -1.76 -2.97
CA THR A 139 5.15 -0.30 -3.07
C THR A 139 6.48 0.35 -2.69
N LYS A 140 7.14 -0.15 -1.63
CA LYS A 140 8.44 0.36 -1.22
C LYS A 140 9.52 0.10 -2.27
N ASP A 141 9.60 -1.14 -2.79
CA ASP A 141 10.58 -1.50 -3.81
C ASP A 141 10.41 -0.69 -5.10
N TYR A 142 9.17 -0.51 -5.55
CA TYR A 142 8.86 0.35 -6.68
C TYR A 142 9.32 1.80 -6.43
N ALA A 143 9.02 2.36 -5.26
CA ALA A 143 9.43 3.70 -4.91
C ALA A 143 10.96 3.84 -4.80
N ASP A 144 11.65 2.86 -4.23
CA ASP A 144 13.11 2.83 -4.15
C ASP A 144 13.74 2.82 -5.56
N LYS A 145 13.22 2.00 -6.47
CA LYS A 145 13.64 1.95 -7.88
C LYS A 145 13.37 3.26 -8.62
N ALA A 146 12.19 3.85 -8.43
CA ALA A 146 11.83 5.14 -9.01
C ALA A 146 12.74 6.26 -8.49
N MET A 147 13.09 6.25 -7.20
CA MET A 147 14.03 7.20 -6.63
C MET A 147 15.45 7.03 -7.20
N ALA A 148 15.93 5.79 -7.33
CA ALA A 148 17.24 5.51 -7.93
C ALA A 148 17.32 5.96 -9.39
N PHE A 149 16.25 5.73 -10.16
CA PHE A 149 16.13 6.22 -11.54
C PHE A 149 16.21 7.75 -11.61
N GLY A 150 15.40 8.45 -10.80
CA GLY A 150 15.42 9.92 -10.80
C GLY A 150 16.74 10.50 -10.30
N ASP A 151 17.42 9.86 -9.34
CA ASP A 151 18.77 10.23 -8.91
C ASP A 151 19.76 10.10 -10.09
N SER A 152 19.66 9.03 -10.88
CA SER A 152 20.50 8.83 -12.08
C SER A 152 20.25 9.88 -13.16
N VAL A 153 18.98 10.10 -13.55
CA VAL A 153 18.62 11.06 -14.63
C VAL A 153 18.95 12.49 -14.22
N SER A 154 18.62 12.88 -12.99
CA SER A 154 18.84 14.26 -12.53
C SER A 154 20.32 14.61 -12.33
N SER A 155 21.18 13.61 -12.12
CA SER A 155 22.63 13.81 -12.04
C SER A 155 23.26 14.22 -13.37
N ILE A 156 22.64 13.85 -14.49
CA ILE A 156 23.13 14.13 -15.85
C ILE A 156 22.86 15.59 -16.25
N HIS A 157 21.75 16.17 -15.75
CA HIS A 157 21.34 17.54 -16.08
C HIS A 157 21.34 18.42 -14.82
N GLY A 158 22.48 19.03 -14.47
CA GLY A 158 22.73 19.66 -13.16
C GLY A 158 21.71 20.70 -12.63
N VAL A 159 20.85 21.30 -13.47
CA VAL A 159 19.76 22.20 -13.02
C VAL A 159 18.49 21.43 -12.61
N SER A 160 18.30 20.23 -13.15
CA SER A 160 17.18 19.34 -12.83
C SER A 160 17.30 18.67 -11.46
N GLY A 161 18.51 18.60 -10.90
CA GLY A 161 18.77 18.03 -9.58
C GLY A 161 17.93 18.65 -8.47
N LEU A 162 17.76 19.98 -8.45
CA LEU A 162 16.98 20.66 -7.41
C LEU A 162 15.47 20.39 -7.51
N ALA A 163 14.93 20.29 -8.74
CA ALA A 163 13.54 19.92 -8.97
C ALA A 163 13.29 18.47 -8.53
N TRP A 164 14.17 17.56 -8.92
CA TRP A 164 14.12 16.16 -8.52
C TRP A 164 14.18 15.97 -6.99
N GLN A 165 15.03 16.71 -6.28
CA GLN A 165 15.08 16.63 -4.81
C GLN A 165 13.72 16.98 -4.15
N HIS A 166 12.95 17.90 -4.74
CA HIS A 166 11.61 18.23 -4.23
C HIS A 166 10.63 17.06 -4.41
N GLU A 167 10.59 16.46 -5.60
CA GLU A 167 9.75 15.29 -5.89
C GLU A 167 10.13 14.09 -5.02
N LYS A 168 11.43 13.82 -4.89
CA LYS A 168 11.96 12.76 -4.02
C LYS A 168 11.50 12.93 -2.58
N ALA A 169 11.48 14.16 -2.06
CA ALA A 169 10.97 14.42 -0.71
C ALA A 169 9.46 14.09 -0.59
N GLY A 170 8.67 14.36 -1.63
CA GLY A 170 7.26 13.97 -1.69
C GLY A 170 7.04 12.46 -1.69
N ILE A 171 7.87 11.72 -2.44
CA ILE A 171 7.87 10.25 -2.47
C ILE A 171 8.21 9.70 -1.08
N GLN A 172 9.30 10.19 -0.47
CA GLN A 172 9.72 9.74 0.86
C GLN A 172 8.65 9.97 1.92
N LYS A 173 8.02 11.15 1.93
CA LYS A 173 6.90 11.46 2.83
C LYS A 173 5.72 10.50 2.65
N SER A 174 5.46 10.09 1.41
CA SER A 174 4.39 9.13 1.09
C SER A 174 4.74 7.72 1.59
N LEU A 175 6.01 7.31 1.48
CA LEU A 175 6.51 6.05 2.06
C LEU A 175 6.44 6.04 3.58
N ASP A 176 6.76 7.16 4.24
CA ASP A 176 6.67 7.28 5.70
C ASP A 176 5.21 7.13 6.16
N LYS A 177 4.27 7.75 5.43
CA LYS A 177 2.83 7.60 5.70
C LYS A 177 2.34 6.17 5.46
N LEU A 178 2.82 5.52 4.40
CA LEU A 178 2.54 4.11 4.12
C LEU A 178 3.06 3.22 5.25
N GLY A 179 4.29 3.45 5.72
CA GLY A 179 4.87 2.75 6.87
C GLY A 179 4.05 2.92 8.14
N GLY A 180 3.65 4.15 8.48
CA GLY A 180 2.77 4.39 9.63
C GLY A 180 1.41 3.70 9.51
N THR A 181 0.84 3.65 8.30
CA THR A 181 -0.41 2.93 8.03
C THR A 181 -0.24 1.42 8.17
N TYR A 182 0.88 0.88 7.67
CA TYR A 182 1.28 -0.51 7.85
C TYR A 182 1.34 -0.87 9.32
N ASP A 183 2.11 -0.11 10.11
CA ASP A 183 2.35 -0.39 11.52
C ASP A 183 1.02 -0.34 12.32
N GLN A 184 0.15 0.64 12.03
CA GLN A 184 -1.17 0.73 12.65
C GLN A 184 -2.05 -0.50 12.34
N LYS A 185 -2.10 -0.92 11.07
CA LYS A 185 -2.89 -2.06 10.61
C LYS A 185 -2.34 -3.37 11.15
N TYR A 186 -1.03 -3.54 11.12
CA TYR A 186 -0.30 -4.67 11.70
C TYR A 186 -0.67 -4.87 13.17
N HIS A 187 -0.55 -3.83 14.01
CA HIS A 187 -0.89 -3.95 15.43
C HIS A 187 -2.37 -4.30 15.66
N GLY A 188 -3.27 -3.76 14.84
CA GLY A 188 -4.69 -4.12 14.88
C GLY A 188 -4.92 -5.59 14.57
N MET A 189 -4.35 -6.08 13.47
CA MET A 189 -4.49 -7.48 13.05
C MET A 189 -3.83 -8.45 14.03
N MET A 190 -2.65 -8.12 14.58
CA MET A 190 -2.00 -8.95 15.58
C MET A 190 -2.84 -9.07 16.86
N ARG A 191 -3.49 -8.00 17.31
CA ARG A 191 -4.44 -8.09 18.43
C ARG A 191 -5.62 -9.01 18.11
N SER A 192 -6.19 -8.91 16.92
CA SER A 192 -7.29 -9.79 16.49
C SER A 192 -6.85 -11.24 16.33
N LEU A 193 -5.63 -11.49 15.81
CA LEU A 193 -5.03 -12.82 15.70
C LEU A 193 -4.89 -13.48 17.06
N ARG A 194 -4.36 -12.73 18.05
CA ARG A 194 -4.27 -13.19 19.44
C ARG A 194 -5.64 -13.53 20.01
N GLY A 195 -6.63 -12.67 19.80
CA GLY A 195 -8.01 -12.90 20.22
C GLY A 195 -8.59 -14.20 19.65
N ALA A 196 -8.39 -14.45 18.36
CA ALA A 196 -8.83 -15.69 17.71
C ALA A 196 -8.18 -16.94 18.35
N LEU A 197 -6.86 -16.90 18.63
CA LEU A 197 -6.16 -18.00 19.30
C LEU A 197 -6.66 -18.22 20.74
N GLN A 198 -7.01 -17.16 21.46
CA GLN A 198 -7.59 -17.26 22.79
C GLN A 198 -9.01 -17.82 22.76
N GLU A 199 -9.81 -17.47 21.75
CA GLU A 199 -11.13 -18.07 21.53
C GLU A 199 -11.01 -19.58 21.24
N MET A 200 -10.04 -20.01 20.43
CA MET A 200 -9.75 -21.44 20.21
C MET A 200 -9.36 -22.14 21.52
N ALA A 201 -8.51 -21.52 22.34
CA ALA A 201 -8.10 -22.08 23.62
C ALA A 201 -9.29 -22.29 24.57
N GLU A 202 -10.24 -21.36 24.59
CA GLU A 202 -11.44 -21.47 25.41
C GLU A 202 -12.37 -22.59 24.92
N CYS A 203 -12.46 -22.82 23.61
CA CYS A 203 -13.15 -23.98 23.05
C CYS A 203 -12.54 -25.30 23.52
N GLU A 204 -11.22 -25.44 23.38
CA GLU A 204 -10.48 -26.64 23.79
C GLU A 204 -10.61 -26.91 25.29
N LYS A 205 -10.57 -25.85 26.09
CA LYS A 205 -10.79 -25.94 27.54
C LYS A 205 -12.19 -26.46 27.88
N ARG A 206 -13.24 -25.94 27.24
CA ARG A 206 -14.63 -26.31 27.56
C ARG A 206 -14.98 -27.75 27.19
N HIS A 207 -14.49 -28.23 26.05
CA HIS A 207 -14.90 -29.53 25.51
C HIS A 207 -13.90 -30.66 25.77
N PHE A 208 -12.62 -30.33 25.93
CA PHE A 208 -11.55 -31.33 26.10
C PHE A 208 -10.74 -31.14 27.39
N GLY A 209 -11.04 -30.13 28.20
CA GLY A 209 -10.37 -29.91 29.48
C GLY A 209 -8.90 -29.51 29.34
N GLU A 210 -8.52 -28.85 28.24
CA GLU A 210 -7.14 -28.38 27.98
C GLU A 210 -7.02 -26.87 28.29
N PRO A 211 -6.71 -26.47 29.54
CA PRO A 211 -6.64 -25.05 29.92
C PRO A 211 -5.41 -24.32 29.36
N ASP A 212 -4.33 -25.04 29.05
CA ASP A 212 -3.04 -24.47 28.64
C ASP A 212 -2.81 -24.47 27.14
N TRP A 213 -3.85 -24.73 26.33
CA TRP A 213 -3.76 -24.82 24.88
C TRP A 213 -3.08 -23.59 24.25
N TYR A 214 -3.43 -22.38 24.71
CA TYR A 214 -2.83 -21.14 24.20
C TYR A 214 -1.32 -21.09 24.49
N ASN A 215 -0.91 -21.41 25.71
CA ASN A 215 0.51 -21.34 26.08
C ASN A 215 1.35 -22.37 25.31
N ARG A 216 0.77 -23.53 25.00
CA ARG A 216 1.45 -24.64 24.30
C ARG A 216 1.54 -24.43 22.80
N PHE A 217 0.48 -23.93 22.17
CA PHE A 217 0.37 -23.86 20.71
C PHE A 217 0.13 -22.44 20.21
N GLY A 218 -0.87 -21.76 20.77
CA GLY A 218 -1.27 -20.43 20.33
C GLY A 218 -0.17 -19.37 20.45
N PHE A 219 0.57 -19.36 21.55
CA PHE A 219 1.63 -18.40 21.81
C PHE A 219 2.78 -18.54 20.81
N ILE A 220 3.21 -19.78 20.52
CA ILE A 220 4.30 -20.04 19.56
C ILE A 220 3.88 -19.56 18.17
N PHE A 221 2.64 -19.86 17.75
CA PHE A 221 2.10 -19.37 16.49
C PHE A 221 1.99 -17.85 16.45
N TYR A 222 1.50 -17.24 17.52
CA TYR A 222 1.42 -15.78 17.65
C TYR A 222 2.79 -15.13 17.49
N SER A 223 3.81 -15.62 18.20
CA SER A 223 5.18 -15.10 18.14
C SER A 223 5.82 -15.27 16.76
N PHE A 224 5.58 -16.41 16.10
CA PHE A 224 6.03 -16.63 14.73
C PHE A 224 5.43 -15.58 13.78
N MET A 225 4.11 -15.37 13.86
CA MET A 225 3.41 -14.38 13.02
C MET A 225 3.87 -12.95 13.35
N GLU A 226 4.11 -12.64 14.62
CA GLU A 226 4.63 -11.34 15.05
C GLU A 226 6.00 -11.06 14.43
N ASP A 227 6.92 -12.02 14.49
CA ASP A 227 8.25 -11.84 13.93
C ASP A 227 8.24 -11.73 12.39
N ARG A 228 7.44 -12.58 11.71
CA ARG A 228 7.34 -12.58 10.25
C ARG A 228 6.79 -11.28 9.67
N TYR A 229 5.78 -10.70 10.32
CA TYR A 229 5.03 -9.55 9.78
C TYR A 229 5.45 -8.21 10.38
N ARG A 230 6.38 -8.21 11.34
CA ARG A 230 7.04 -6.99 11.77
C ARG A 230 7.92 -6.45 10.64
N ARG A 231 7.85 -5.14 10.42
CA ARG A 231 8.68 -4.42 9.46
C ARG A 231 10.06 -4.09 10.02
#